data_AF-A0A940VAM0-F1
#
_entry.id   AF-A0A940VAM0-F1
#
_cell.length_a   1.000
_cell.length_b   1.000
_cell.length_c   1.000
_cell.angle_alpha   90.00
_cell.angle_beta   90.00
_cell.angle_gamma   90.00
#
_symmetry.space_group_name_H-M   'P 1'
#
loop_
_entity.id
_entity.type
_entity.pdbx_description
1 polymer ?
#
loop_
_entity_poly.entity_id
_entity_poly.type
_entity_poly.pdbx_seq_one_letter_code
_entity_poly.pdbx_strand_id
1 'polypeptide(L)'
;MGGRGGEVWPGYWGSFLGEGRHRLWCAKGYMEKTDAWEKLYLQLAESTANGLAIEVLTDVADEERIHAGECLRLLKELAPDEERLYTEGEKEVEEEIAKKTSKT
;
A
#
# COMPACT_ATOMS: atom_id res chain seq x y z
N MET A 1 9.89 25.29 34.56
CA MET A 1 8.90 25.07 33.48
C MET A 1 9.66 25.00 32.17
N GLY A 2 9.80 23.81 31.60
CA GLY A 2 10.39 23.56 30.28
C GLY A 2 9.69 22.33 29.70
N GLY A 3 8.99 22.53 28.60
CA GLY A 3 7.95 21.62 28.09
C GLY A 3 8.47 20.26 27.64
N ARG A 4 7.59 19.27 27.84
CA ARG A 4 7.75 17.83 27.59
C ARG A 4 8.25 17.54 26.17
N GLY A 5 9.42 16.90 26.09
CA GLY A 5 9.82 16.15 24.91
C GLY A 5 8.79 15.05 24.66
N GLY A 6 8.28 14.99 23.42
CA GLY A 6 7.39 13.93 22.99
C GLY A 6 8.07 12.58 23.18
N GLU A 7 7.50 11.76 24.05
CA GLU A 7 7.91 10.38 24.28
C GLU A 7 7.84 9.62 22.95
N VAL A 8 9.00 9.27 22.41
CA VAL A 8 9.12 8.26 21.37
C VAL A 8 8.78 6.94 22.04
N TRP A 9 7.61 6.38 21.76
CA TRP A 9 7.18 5.11 22.32
C TRP A 9 8.20 4.00 22.00
N PRO A 10 8.91 3.44 23.00
CA PRO A 10 9.88 2.37 22.78
C PRO A 10 9.14 1.03 22.77
N GLY A 11 8.26 0.83 21.78
CA GLY A 11 7.58 -0.42 21.52
C GLY A 11 8.27 -1.18 20.38
N TYR A 12 9.11 -2.16 20.72
CA TYR A 12 9.56 -3.29 19.89
C TYR A 12 10.33 -3.07 18.56
N TRP A 13 10.42 -1.86 17.98
CA TRP A 13 10.85 -1.76 16.56
C TRP A 13 11.92 -0.71 16.24
N GLY A 14 12.47 -0.03 17.26
CA GLY A 14 13.44 1.06 17.07
C GLY A 14 14.89 0.63 16.78
N SER A 15 15.24 -0.65 16.94
CA SER A 15 16.64 -1.10 16.94
C SER A 15 17.08 -1.87 15.68
N PHE A 16 16.22 -2.03 14.66
CA PHE A 16 16.54 -2.88 13.49
C PHE A 16 16.76 -2.14 12.16
N LEU A 17 16.35 -0.88 12.04
CA LEU A 17 16.31 -0.17 10.76
C LEU A 17 17.17 1.09 10.83
N GLY A 18 18.32 1.08 10.15
CA GLY A 18 19.09 2.30 9.89
C GLY A 18 18.27 3.31 9.07
N GLU A 19 18.67 4.59 9.08
CA GLU A 19 17.91 5.73 8.54
C GLU A 19 17.35 5.53 7.11
N GLY A 20 18.05 4.77 6.26
CA GLY A 20 17.58 4.42 4.91
C GLY A 20 16.44 3.40 4.86
N ARG A 21 16.42 2.41 5.78
CA ARG A 21 15.36 1.38 5.83
C ARG A 21 14.05 1.91 6.45
N HIS A 22 14.10 2.97 7.25
CA HIS A 22 12.92 3.57 7.83
C HIS A 22 12.01 4.23 6.77
N ARG A 23 12.60 4.89 5.76
CA ARG A 23 11.85 5.56 4.69
C ARG A 23 11.09 4.57 3.79
N LEU A 24 11.71 3.43 3.51
CA LEU A 24 11.10 2.33 2.75
C LEU A 24 9.97 1.67 3.52
N TRP A 25 10.14 1.47 4.82
CA TRP A 25 9.11 0.92 5.67
C TRP A 25 7.86 1.83 5.73
N CYS A 26 8.05 3.15 5.79
CA CYS A 26 6.93 4.09 5.74
C CYS A 26 6.16 4.01 4.41
N ALA A 27 6.84 3.99 3.26
CA ALA A 27 6.18 3.93 1.96
C ALA A 27 5.48 2.58 1.73
N LYS A 28 6.17 1.47 1.99
CA LYS A 28 5.61 0.11 1.85
C LYS A 28 4.46 -0.15 2.82
N GLY A 29 4.63 0.26 4.08
CA GLY A 29 3.55 0.18 5.08
C GLY A 29 2.38 1.11 4.80
N TYR A 30 2.58 2.20 4.04
CA TYR A 30 1.48 3.02 3.54
C TYR A 30 0.73 2.33 2.40
N MET A 31 1.43 1.70 1.46
CA MET A 31 0.80 0.92 0.38
C MET A 31 -0.07 -0.23 0.92
N GLU A 32 0.42 -0.97 1.92
CA GLU A 32 -0.38 -2.03 2.56
C GLU A 32 -1.63 -1.47 3.25
N LYS A 33 -1.56 -0.24 3.77
CA LYS A 33 -2.71 0.43 4.37
C LYS A 33 -3.68 0.91 3.29
N THR A 34 -3.24 1.51 2.19
CA THR A 34 -4.14 1.99 1.12
C THR A 34 -4.97 0.84 0.56
N ASP A 35 -4.35 -0.32 0.34
CA ASP A 35 -5.04 -1.53 -0.13
C ASP A 35 -6.02 -2.12 0.90
N ALA A 36 -5.83 -1.83 2.18
CA ALA A 36 -6.75 -2.24 3.25
C ALA A 36 -7.93 -1.26 3.37
N TRP A 37 -7.67 0.04 3.21
CA TRP A 37 -8.70 1.09 3.25
C TRP A 37 -9.64 1.01 2.04
N GLU A 38 -9.11 0.82 0.82
CA GLU A 38 -9.92 0.56 -0.39
C GLU A 38 -10.94 -0.57 -0.14
N LYS A 39 -10.45 -1.74 0.28
CA LYS A 39 -11.30 -2.92 0.53
C LYS A 39 -12.34 -2.67 1.62
N LEU A 40 -11.97 -1.97 2.69
CA LEU A 40 -12.89 -1.64 3.79
C LEU A 40 -14.04 -0.76 3.30
N TYR A 41 -13.75 0.29 2.52
CA TYR A 41 -14.79 1.20 2.01
C TYR A 41 -15.75 0.50 1.05
N LEU A 42 -15.25 -0.36 0.16
CA LEU A 42 -16.09 -1.18 -0.72
C LEU A 42 -16.99 -2.13 0.10
N GLN A 43 -16.47 -2.77 1.13
CA GLN A 43 -17.26 -3.62 2.02
C GLN A 43 -18.36 -2.83 2.77
N LEU A 44 -18.07 -1.60 3.21
CA LEU A 44 -19.09 -0.74 3.80
C LEU A 44 -20.16 -0.35 2.76
N ALA A 45 -19.76 -0.02 1.53
CA ALA A 45 -20.68 0.32 0.46
C ALA A 45 -21.62 -0.87 0.14
N GLU A 46 -21.08 -2.08 0.08
CA GLU A 46 -21.85 -3.32 -0.11
C GLU A 46 -22.80 -3.63 1.06
N SER A 47 -22.52 -3.11 2.26
CA SER A 47 -23.30 -3.37 3.47
C SER A 47 -24.51 -2.45 3.67
N THR A 48 -24.69 -1.44 2.83
CA THR A 48 -25.73 -0.41 2.98
C THR A 48 -26.62 -0.28 1.74
N ALA A 49 -27.87 0.14 1.96
CA ALA A 49 -28.82 0.46 0.88
C ALA A 49 -28.95 1.98 0.63
N ASN A 50 -28.23 2.82 1.37
CA ASN A 50 -28.27 4.27 1.19
C ASN A 50 -27.46 4.68 -0.04
N GLY A 51 -28.13 5.19 -1.09
CA GLY A 51 -27.49 5.54 -2.36
C GLY A 51 -26.36 6.57 -2.23
N LEU A 52 -26.52 7.59 -1.38
CA LEU A 52 -25.46 8.58 -1.15
C LEU A 52 -24.24 7.96 -0.46
N ALA A 53 -24.47 7.06 0.50
CA ALA A 53 -23.38 6.38 1.19
C ALA A 53 -22.59 5.47 0.23
N ILE A 54 -23.28 4.75 -0.67
CA ILE A 54 -22.62 3.93 -1.70
C ILE A 54 -21.74 4.81 -2.59
N GLU A 55 -22.30 5.90 -3.13
CA GLU A 55 -21.59 6.81 -4.03
C GLU A 55 -20.31 7.37 -3.38
N VAL A 56 -20.43 7.92 -2.17
CA VAL A 56 -19.29 8.52 -1.46
C VAL A 56 -18.25 7.47 -1.07
N LEU A 57 -18.66 6.29 -0.58
CA LEU A 57 -17.72 5.25 -0.17
C LEU A 57 -16.97 4.65 -1.36
N THR A 58 -17.63 4.49 -2.51
CA THR A 58 -16.97 4.04 -3.75
C THR A 58 -15.98 5.08 -4.26
N ASP A 59 -16.34 6.38 -4.24
CA ASP A 59 -15.45 7.46 -4.65
C ASP A 59 -14.18 7.50 -3.78
N VAL A 60 -14.34 7.43 -2.45
CA VAL A 60 -13.21 7.35 -1.50
C VAL A 60 -12.37 6.09 -1.74
N ALA A 61 -12.99 4.94 -2.04
CA ALA A 61 -12.24 3.72 -2.36
C ALA A 61 -11.38 3.88 -3.63
N ASP A 62 -11.90 4.56 -4.65
CA ASP A 62 -11.14 4.84 -5.87
C ASP A 62 -10.01 5.85 -5.64
N GLU A 63 -10.16 6.82 -4.74
CA GLU A 63 -9.08 7.72 -4.31
C GLU A 63 -7.92 6.96 -3.65
N GLU A 64 -8.20 5.95 -2.82
CA GLU A 64 -7.13 5.15 -2.18
C GLU A 64 -6.27 4.39 -3.21
N ARG A 65 -6.81 4.07 -4.39
CA ARG A 65 -6.05 3.48 -5.50
C ARG A 65 -5.08 4.48 -6.12
N ILE A 66 -5.42 5.77 -6.12
CA ILE A 66 -4.52 6.85 -6.53
C ILE A 66 -3.38 6.97 -5.51
N HIS A 67 -3.69 6.98 -4.22
CA HIS A 67 -2.68 7.01 -3.15
C HIS A 67 -1.70 5.82 -3.22
N ALA A 68 -2.20 4.62 -3.53
CA ALA A 68 -1.37 3.45 -3.75
C ALA A 68 -0.35 3.67 -4.89
N GLY A 69 -0.79 4.29 -5.99
CA GLY A 69 0.06 4.66 -7.12
C GLY A 69 1.14 5.69 -6.78
N GLU A 70 0.79 6.74 -6.02
CA GLU A 70 1.74 7.74 -5.54
C GLU A 70 2.82 7.13 -4.64
N CYS A 71 2.39 6.27 -3.71
CA CYS A 71 3.31 5.56 -2.81
C CYS A 71 4.22 4.61 -3.58
N LEU A 72 3.70 3.87 -4.57
CA LEU A 72 4.50 2.99 -5.42
C LEU A 72 5.55 3.77 -6.22
N ARG A 73 5.20 4.92 -6.81
CA ARG A 73 6.18 5.74 -7.52
C ARG A 73 7.28 6.24 -6.59
N LEU A 74 6.93 6.68 -5.39
CA LEU A 74 7.90 7.09 -4.38
C LEU A 74 8.79 5.92 -3.94
N LEU A 75 8.21 4.73 -3.75
CA LEU A 75 8.97 3.55 -3.36
C LEU A 75 10.03 3.19 -4.40
N LYS A 76 9.71 3.25 -5.70
CA LYS A 76 10.69 3.04 -6.79
C LYS A 76 11.84 4.05 -6.76
N GLU A 77 11.60 5.28 -6.30
CA GLU A 77 12.67 6.28 -6.10
C GLU A 77 13.56 5.96 -4.90
N LEU A 78 12.95 5.52 -3.80
CA LEU A 78 13.64 5.33 -2.53
C LEU A 78 14.35 3.97 -2.44
N ALA A 79 13.87 2.94 -3.15
CA ALA A 79 14.44 1.58 -3.23
C ALA A 79 14.53 1.09 -4.69
N PRO A 80 15.46 1.63 -5.48
CA PRO A 80 15.68 1.16 -6.85
C PRO A 80 16.16 -0.31 -6.89
N ASP A 81 16.74 -0.84 -5.82
CA ASP A 81 17.18 -2.23 -5.72
C ASP A 81 16.01 -3.23 -5.61
N GLU A 82 14.84 -2.79 -5.14
CA GLU A 82 13.62 -3.61 -5.14
C GLU A 82 13.02 -3.78 -6.55
N GLU A 83 13.36 -2.92 -7.52
CA GLU A 83 12.82 -2.97 -8.89
C GLU A 83 13.04 -4.32 -9.57
N ARG A 84 14.17 -4.97 -9.27
CA ARG A 84 14.46 -6.32 -9.77
C ARG A 84 13.42 -7.33 -9.29
N LEU A 85 12.99 -7.24 -8.03
CA LEU A 85 12.01 -8.16 -7.44
C LEU A 85 10.61 -7.94 -8.06
N TYR A 86 10.23 -6.68 -8.31
CA TYR A 86 8.97 -6.37 -9.00
C TYR A 86 8.95 -6.93 -10.42
N THR A 87 10.04 -6.72 -11.17
CA THR A 87 10.18 -7.24 -12.55
C THR A 87 10.14 -8.78 -12.59
N GLU A 88 10.78 -9.43 -11.62
CA GLU A 88 10.78 -10.89 -11.50
C GLU A 88 9.36 -11.42 -11.24
N GLY A 89 8.61 -10.82 -10.32
CA GLY A 89 7.21 -11.17 -10.05
C GLY A 89 6.28 -10.93 -11.25
N GLU A 90 6.44 -9.82 -11.97
CA GLU A 90 5.68 -9.56 -13.22
C GLU A 90 5.91 -10.66 -14.26
N LYS A 91 7.17 -11.06 -14.46
CA LYS A 91 7.53 -12.13 -15.39
C LYS A 91 6.92 -13.48 -15.01
N GLU A 92 6.89 -13.81 -13.73
CA GLU A 92 6.23 -15.04 -13.25
C GLU A 92 4.75 -15.07 -13.61
N VAL A 93 4.04 -13.94 -13.44
CA VAL A 93 2.62 -13.84 -13.79
C VAL A 93 2.39 -13.94 -15.31
N GLU A 94 3.21 -13.27 -16.11
CA GLU A 94 3.16 -13.36 -17.58
C GLU A 94 3.36 -14.81 -18.08
N GLU A 95 4.29 -15.55 -17.49
CA GLU A 95 4.49 -16.96 -17.80
C GLU A 95 3.25 -17.81 -17.48
N GLU A 96 2.55 -17.54 -16.36
CA GLU A 96 1.31 -18.22 -16.00
C GLU A 96 0.13 -17.87 -16.93
N ILE A 97 0.03 -16.61 -17.37
CA ILE A 97 -0.96 -16.17 -18.37
C ILE A 97 -0.71 -16.89 -19.70
N ALA A 98 0.54 -16.94 -20.18
CA ALA A 98 0.92 -17.64 -21.41
C ALA A 98 0.60 -19.15 -21.34
N LYS A 99 0.84 -19.80 -20.20
CA LYS A 99 0.50 -21.23 -19.99
C LYS A 99 -1.02 -21.48 -20.05
N LYS A 100 -1.85 -20.57 -19.52
CA LYS A 100 -3.32 -20.72 -19.55
C LYS A 100 -3.91 -20.47 -20.93
N THR A 101 -3.39 -19.48 -21.64
CA THR A 101 -3.85 -19.11 -22.99
C THR A 101 -3.40 -20.08 -24.07
N SER A 102 -2.22 -20.72 -23.92
CA SER A 102 -1.74 -21.75 -24.85
C SER A 102 -2.40 -23.13 -24.68
N LYS A 103 -3.16 -23.34 -23.60
CA LYS A 103 -3.94 -24.57 -23.34
C LYS A 103 -5.41 -24.47 -23.78
N THR A 104 -5.83 -23.34 -24.34
CA THR A 104 -7.19 -23.09 -24.84
C THR A 104 -7.17 -23.08 -26.36
#